data_AF-A0A9D6W0H2-F1
#
_entry.id   AF-A0A9D6W0H2-F1
#
_cell.length_a   1.000
_cell.length_b   1.000
_cell.length_c   1.000
_cell.angle_alpha   90.00
_cell.angle_beta   90.00
_cell.angle_gamma   90.00
#
_symmetry.space_group_name_H-M   'P 1'
#
loop_
_entity.id
_entity.type
_entity.pdbx_description
1 polymer ?
#
loop_
_entity_poly.entity_id
_entity_poly.type
_entity_poly.pdbx_seq_one_letter_code
_entity_poly.pdbx_strand_id
1 'polypeptide(L)'
;MNLRTLGTCLALGAFAALGACGDDSTGGSDASDGVGDADGVEEGIDTLPDAPDVPDGRPDGCVNLCTLGARICSGGGYRECVTQASGCTDFGDVVACGSGEVCSGGACGATCRDVCSATDRLCSGPGYVECATQASGCLDWNDPVACPLGQSCTDGVCAAGCTDMCSVGGRQCYASGWQECQVGASGCADWGIPVSCEAGEFCAGGVCIRGCVDLCTAAGATRCQGAGTAECAMQPSGCLDWGAVTPCGAGQVCTGGACEDRCFDQCTEDATICSGLGVRTCAVQASGCLDWSDVVPCGGGEVCSGGACVAVCTDVCADGASRCAGSGLQTCALQASGCLDWNDISPCPAGQVCSGGACGDVCVNQCTEGAHRCVVGG
;
A
#
# COMPACT_ATOMS: atom_id res chain seq x y z
N MET A 1 61.97 -14.16 24.81
CA MET A 1 61.42 -12.81 25.05
C MET A 1 60.07 -13.02 25.74
N ASN A 2 59.95 -13.09 27.08
CA ASN A 2 59.99 -11.98 28.06
C ASN A 2 59.17 -10.80 27.52
N LEU A 3 57.98 -10.42 28.02
CA LEU A 3 57.48 -10.12 29.38
C LEU A 3 55.91 -10.18 29.34
N ARG A 4 55.15 -10.86 30.21
CA ARG A 4 54.56 -10.42 31.52
C ARG A 4 54.19 -8.93 31.57
N THR A 5 52.96 -8.49 31.91
CA THR A 5 52.42 -8.28 33.28
C THR A 5 50.98 -7.70 33.10
N LEU A 6 49.86 -8.23 33.62
CA LEU A 6 49.32 -8.32 35.00
C LEU A 6 48.74 -7.01 35.60
N GLY A 7 47.45 -7.07 35.96
CA GLY A 7 46.81 -6.34 37.08
C GLY A 7 46.37 -4.89 36.80
N THR A 8 45.32 -4.33 37.41
CA THR A 8 44.52 -4.74 38.57
C THR A 8 43.25 -3.87 38.65
N CYS A 9 42.22 -4.44 39.27
CA CYS A 9 40.98 -3.84 39.73
C CYS A 9 41.12 -2.49 40.45
N LEU A 10 40.12 -1.62 40.31
CA LEU A 10 39.52 -0.96 41.47
C LEU A 10 38.01 -0.81 41.28
N ALA A 11 37.29 -1.41 42.23
CA ALA A 11 35.86 -1.29 42.43
C ALA A 11 35.55 -0.09 43.34
N LEU A 12 34.35 0.47 43.17
CA LEU A 12 33.53 1.24 44.14
C LEU A 12 32.44 1.93 43.29
N GLY A 13 31.13 1.83 43.49
CA GLY A 13 30.20 1.16 44.40
C GLY A 13 28.81 1.65 43.94
N ALA A 14 27.91 0.75 43.54
CA ALA A 14 26.74 0.31 44.34
C ALA A 14 25.67 1.39 44.62
N PHE A 15 24.52 1.26 43.95
CA PHE A 15 23.13 1.33 44.46
C PHE A 15 22.24 0.77 43.31
N ALA A 16 21.75 -0.47 43.35
CA ALA A 16 20.47 -0.94 43.94
C ALA A 16 19.27 -0.09 43.46
N ALA A 17 18.19 -0.60 42.86
CA ALA A 17 17.46 -1.86 43.06
C ALA A 17 16.63 -2.19 41.77
N LEU A 18 16.51 -3.47 41.33
CA LEU A 18 15.33 -4.37 41.47
C LEU A 18 13.99 -3.71 41.06
N GLY A 19 13.11 -4.28 40.24
CA GLY A 19 12.94 -5.58 39.60
C GLY A 19 11.80 -5.41 38.58
N ALA A 20 11.86 -6.09 37.43
CA ALA A 20 11.18 -7.36 37.14
C ALA A 20 9.71 -7.20 36.68
N CYS A 21 9.53 -7.59 35.41
CA CYS A 21 8.39 -8.12 34.66
C CYS A 21 6.98 -8.26 35.27
N GLY A 22 5.98 -8.09 34.40
CA GLY A 22 4.66 -8.70 34.55
C GLY A 22 3.62 -8.10 33.60
N ASP A 23 3.36 -8.79 32.49
CA ASP A 23 2.12 -8.69 31.71
C ASP A 23 0.91 -9.05 32.59
N ASP A 24 -0.25 -8.40 32.41
CA ASP A 24 -1.45 -9.04 31.87
C ASP A 24 -2.71 -8.15 31.94
N SER A 25 -3.64 -8.51 31.07
CA SER A 25 -4.87 -7.82 30.68
C SER A 25 -6.01 -7.91 31.71
N THR A 26 -6.95 -6.95 31.65
CA THR A 26 -8.39 -6.93 32.06
C THR A 26 -8.71 -5.50 32.54
N GLY A 27 -9.83 -4.83 32.27
CA GLY A 27 -11.13 -5.11 31.68
C GLY A 27 -12.09 -4.02 32.21
N GLY A 28 -13.12 -3.66 31.43
CA GLY A 28 -14.28 -2.86 31.86
C GLY A 28 -14.27 -1.42 31.32
N SER A 29 -15.11 -1.01 30.36
CA SER A 29 -16.59 -0.90 30.30
C SER A 29 -17.14 0.29 31.10
N ASP A 30 -17.62 1.31 30.37
CA ASP A 30 -18.77 2.20 30.63
C ASP A 30 -18.98 2.99 29.31
N ALA A 31 -19.98 2.74 28.43
CA ALA A 31 -21.43 2.90 28.58
C ALA A 31 -21.79 4.33 29.08
N SER A 32 -22.02 5.28 28.17
CA SER A 32 -23.32 5.64 27.56
C SER A 32 -24.09 6.70 28.35
N ASP A 33 -24.30 7.86 27.74
CA ASP A 33 -25.56 8.62 27.81
C ASP A 33 -25.69 9.50 26.55
N GLY A 34 -26.68 9.17 25.70
CA GLY A 34 -27.25 10.08 24.70
C GLY A 34 -28.19 11.08 25.38
N VAL A 35 -29.10 11.81 24.76
CA VAL A 35 -29.71 11.92 23.43
C VAL A 35 -30.37 13.31 23.47
N GLY A 36 -30.47 13.98 22.32
CA GLY A 36 -31.24 15.20 22.19
C GLY A 36 -31.55 15.47 20.72
N ASP A 37 -32.49 14.69 20.18
CA ASP A 37 -33.09 14.84 18.86
C ASP A 37 -33.75 16.22 18.65
N ALA A 38 -33.65 16.72 17.42
CA ALA A 38 -34.66 17.59 16.84
C ALA A 38 -34.85 17.22 15.35
N ASP A 39 -36.06 16.76 15.07
CA ASP A 39 -36.64 16.28 13.82
C ASP A 39 -36.69 17.29 12.66
N GLY A 40 -36.70 16.72 11.44
CA GLY A 40 -37.40 17.22 10.24
C GLY A 40 -36.51 18.02 9.29
N VAL A 41 -36.39 17.72 8.00
CA VAL A 41 -37.31 17.05 7.06
C VAL A 41 -36.46 16.46 5.93
N GLU A 42 -36.68 15.19 5.58
CA GLU A 42 -36.16 14.58 4.36
C GLU A 42 -37.01 14.99 3.16
N GLU A 43 -36.38 15.64 2.18
CA GLU A 43 -36.77 15.57 0.77
C GLU A 43 -35.52 15.16 0.00
N GLY A 44 -35.64 14.09 -0.77
CA GLY A 44 -34.53 13.37 -1.37
C GLY A 44 -33.70 14.21 -2.35
N ILE A 45 -32.40 13.91 -2.37
CA ILE A 45 -31.54 14.27 -3.48
C ILE A 45 -30.92 12.98 -3.98
N ASP A 46 -31.38 12.59 -5.16
CA ASP A 46 -30.79 11.59 -6.03
C ASP A 46 -29.27 11.71 -6.04
N THR A 47 -28.61 10.55 -5.93
CA THR A 47 -27.22 10.35 -6.29
C THR A 47 -26.99 10.79 -7.73
N LEU A 48 -26.55 12.03 -7.92
CA LEU A 48 -25.91 12.48 -9.14
C LEU A 48 -24.41 12.17 -9.05
N PRO A 49 -23.80 11.67 -10.13
CA PRO A 49 -22.37 11.44 -10.19
C PRO A 49 -21.62 12.77 -10.06
N ASP A 50 -20.43 12.70 -9.48
CA ASP A 50 -19.49 13.81 -9.31
C ASP A 50 -19.57 14.80 -10.47
N ALA A 51 -19.99 16.03 -10.14
CA ALA A 51 -19.96 17.13 -11.08
C ALA A 51 -18.51 17.29 -11.56
N PRO A 52 -18.26 17.35 -12.88
CA PRO A 52 -16.93 17.67 -13.37
C PRO A 52 -16.54 19.03 -12.80
N ASP A 53 -15.29 19.13 -12.32
CA ASP A 53 -14.66 20.37 -11.89
C ASP A 53 -15.06 21.50 -12.86
N VAL A 54 -15.97 22.37 -12.42
CA VAL A 54 -16.26 23.61 -13.13
C VAL A 54 -14.94 24.36 -13.08
N PRO A 55 -14.32 24.70 -14.23
CA PRO A 55 -13.15 25.55 -14.22
C PRO A 55 -13.62 26.85 -13.57
N ASP A 56 -13.12 27.14 -12.37
CA ASP A 56 -13.20 28.48 -11.81
C ASP A 56 -12.74 29.38 -12.95
N GLY A 57 -13.61 30.28 -13.43
CA GLY A 57 -13.33 31.20 -14.53
C GLY A 57 -12.26 32.24 -14.17
N ARG A 58 -11.38 31.89 -13.23
CA ARG A 58 -10.24 32.65 -12.77
C ARG A 58 -9.10 32.40 -13.75
N PRO A 59 -8.69 33.41 -14.55
CA PRO A 59 -7.49 33.28 -15.34
C PRO A 59 -6.31 33.01 -14.41
N ASP A 60 -5.65 31.88 -14.62
CA ASP A 60 -4.43 31.49 -13.90
C ASP A 60 -3.42 32.64 -13.97
N GLY A 61 -3.21 33.31 -12.83
CA GLY A 61 -2.22 34.38 -12.69
C GLY A 61 -2.68 35.69 -12.05
N CYS A 62 -3.98 35.91 -11.80
CA CYS A 62 -4.40 37.12 -11.06
C CYS A 62 -4.42 36.88 -9.53
N VAL A 63 -3.92 37.86 -8.77
CA VAL A 63 -3.87 37.84 -7.31
C VAL A 63 -4.79 38.92 -6.74
N ASN A 64 -5.59 38.58 -5.74
CA ASN A 64 -6.43 39.54 -5.02
C ASN A 64 -5.54 40.49 -4.22
N LEU A 65 -5.55 41.78 -4.56
CA LEU A 65 -4.69 42.80 -3.94
C LEU A 65 -5.32 43.47 -2.72
N CYS A 66 -6.65 43.40 -2.61
CA CYS A 66 -7.40 44.02 -1.53
C CYS A 66 -8.69 43.25 -1.21
N THR A 67 -9.27 43.52 -0.05
CA THR A 67 -10.59 42.99 0.34
C THR A 67 -11.69 43.80 -0.32
N LEU A 68 -12.65 43.15 -0.99
CA LEU A 68 -13.75 43.82 -1.68
C LEU A 68 -14.45 44.84 -0.77
N GLY A 69 -14.64 46.07 -1.26
CA GLY A 69 -15.23 47.19 -0.52
C GLY A 69 -14.26 47.94 0.42
N ALA A 70 -13.02 47.49 0.58
CA ALA A 70 -11.99 48.25 1.31
C ALA A 70 -11.70 49.58 0.58
N ARG A 71 -11.41 50.64 1.34
CA ARG A 71 -11.11 51.96 0.80
C ARG A 71 -9.77 52.48 1.31
N ILE A 72 -9.02 53.13 0.42
CA ILE A 72 -7.76 53.79 0.74
C ILE A 72 -7.75 55.21 0.17
N CYS A 73 -7.02 56.11 0.81
CA CYS A 73 -6.81 57.45 0.26
C CYS A 73 -5.70 57.44 -0.78
N SER A 74 -5.97 58.01 -1.96
CA SER A 74 -4.98 58.18 -3.02
C SER A 74 -5.24 59.51 -3.73
N GLY A 75 -4.22 60.38 -3.75
CA GLY A 75 -4.35 61.76 -4.23
C GLY A 75 -5.32 62.59 -3.37
N GLY A 76 -6.23 63.33 -4.02
CA GLY A 76 -7.27 64.16 -3.38
C GLY A 76 -8.60 63.42 -3.14
N GLY A 77 -8.59 62.08 -3.12
CA GLY A 77 -9.78 61.24 -3.10
C GLY A 77 -9.51 59.86 -2.48
N TYR A 78 -10.48 58.95 -2.61
CA TYR A 78 -10.33 57.56 -2.18
C TYR A 78 -10.48 56.60 -3.36
N ARG A 79 -9.86 55.41 -3.26
CA ARG A 79 -10.06 54.28 -4.17
C ARG A 79 -10.78 53.18 -3.41
N GLU A 80 -11.74 52.52 -4.06
CA GLU A 80 -12.47 51.38 -3.49
C GLU A 80 -12.01 50.08 -4.17
N CYS A 81 -11.84 49.03 -3.36
CA CYS A 81 -11.51 47.72 -3.84
C CYS A 81 -12.71 47.09 -4.54
N VAL A 82 -12.57 46.81 -5.82
CA VAL A 82 -13.62 46.26 -6.69
C VAL A 82 -13.12 45.03 -7.43
N THR A 83 -14.03 44.18 -7.89
CA THR A 83 -13.67 43.07 -8.78
C THR A 83 -13.36 43.63 -10.17
N GLN A 84 -12.15 43.39 -10.64
CA GLN A 84 -11.70 43.82 -11.96
C GLN A 84 -12.17 42.87 -13.06
N ALA A 85 -11.99 43.27 -14.32
CA ALA A 85 -12.31 42.42 -15.48
C ALA A 85 -11.52 41.09 -15.52
N SER A 86 -10.40 41.01 -14.79
CA SER A 86 -9.62 39.79 -14.59
C SER A 86 -10.25 38.80 -13.60
N GLY A 87 -11.35 39.16 -12.92
CA GLY A 87 -12.00 38.34 -11.89
C GLY A 87 -11.37 38.45 -10.49
N CYS A 88 -10.23 39.12 -10.36
CA CYS A 88 -9.58 39.39 -9.08
C CYS A 88 -9.94 40.78 -8.51
N THR A 89 -9.81 40.94 -7.19
CA THR A 89 -10.07 42.22 -6.50
C THR A 89 -8.84 43.16 -6.51
N ASP A 90 -9.05 44.41 -6.91
CA ASP A 90 -8.03 45.48 -6.92
C ASP A 90 -8.69 46.86 -6.68
N PHE A 91 -7.90 47.85 -6.26
CA PHE A 91 -8.36 49.22 -6.07
C PHE A 91 -8.70 49.87 -7.42
N GLY A 92 -9.93 50.34 -7.57
CA GLY A 92 -10.40 51.04 -8.77
C GLY A 92 -9.84 52.45 -8.95
N ASP A 93 -10.47 53.23 -9.83
CA ASP A 93 -10.11 54.63 -10.06
C ASP A 93 -10.34 55.50 -8.81
N VAL A 94 -9.62 56.64 -8.75
CA VAL A 94 -9.74 57.61 -7.65
C VAL A 94 -11.08 58.33 -7.74
N VAL A 95 -11.89 58.20 -6.69
CA VAL A 95 -13.09 59.02 -6.45
C VAL A 95 -12.66 60.27 -5.71
N ALA A 96 -12.64 61.41 -6.42
CA ALA A 96 -12.22 62.70 -5.86
C ALA A 96 -13.17 63.20 -4.76
N CYS A 97 -12.61 63.77 -3.69
CA CYS A 97 -13.41 64.43 -2.67
C CYS A 97 -14.01 65.76 -3.17
N GLY A 98 -15.09 66.21 -2.53
CA GLY A 98 -15.74 67.47 -2.85
C GLY A 98 -14.83 68.68 -2.58
N SER A 99 -15.21 69.85 -3.09
CA SER A 99 -14.43 71.08 -2.90
C SER A 99 -14.26 71.43 -1.42
N GLY A 100 -13.01 71.38 -0.93
CA GLY A 100 -12.68 71.67 0.47
C GLY A 100 -12.69 70.44 1.39
N GLU A 101 -13.01 69.26 0.86
CA GLU A 101 -12.89 67.99 1.57
C GLU A 101 -11.52 67.35 1.33
N VAL A 102 -11.05 66.61 2.32
CA VAL A 102 -9.81 65.84 2.29
C VAL A 102 -10.11 64.37 2.55
N CYS A 103 -9.36 63.48 1.92
CA CYS A 103 -9.46 62.06 2.20
C CYS A 103 -8.71 61.71 3.50
N SER A 104 -9.37 60.96 4.38
CA SER A 104 -8.80 60.36 5.59
C SER A 104 -9.51 59.04 5.89
N GLY A 105 -8.75 57.95 6.06
CA GLY A 105 -9.29 56.61 6.36
C GLY A 105 -10.20 56.05 5.25
N GLY A 106 -9.92 56.39 3.99
CA GLY A 106 -10.73 55.99 2.84
C GLY A 106 -12.08 56.71 2.72
N ALA A 107 -12.27 57.83 3.43
CA ALA A 107 -13.48 58.65 3.38
C ALA A 107 -13.15 60.15 3.21
N CYS A 108 -14.03 60.87 2.53
CA CYS A 108 -13.93 62.32 2.38
C CYS A 108 -14.55 63.04 3.59
N GLY A 109 -13.88 64.08 4.09
CA GLY A 109 -14.41 64.91 5.17
C GLY A 109 -13.75 66.30 5.22
N ALA A 110 -14.35 67.21 5.99
CA ALA A 110 -13.86 68.59 6.11
C ALA A 110 -12.51 68.72 6.86
N THR A 111 -12.11 67.68 7.59
CA THR A 111 -10.86 67.60 8.36
C THR A 111 -10.29 66.20 8.25
N CYS A 112 -8.96 66.07 8.16
CA CYS A 112 -8.31 64.77 8.25
C CYS A 112 -7.91 64.44 9.70
N ARG A 113 -7.72 63.15 9.97
CA ARG A 113 -7.13 62.65 11.22
C ARG A 113 -6.07 61.61 10.87
N ASP A 114 -5.00 61.55 11.67
CA ASP A 114 -4.03 60.47 11.57
C ASP A 114 -4.72 59.13 11.89
N VAL A 115 -4.72 58.22 10.91
CA VAL A 115 -5.31 56.87 11.04
C VAL A 115 -4.26 55.79 11.27
N CYS A 116 -2.98 56.15 11.17
CA CYS A 116 -1.81 55.31 11.40
C CYS A 116 -0.65 56.15 11.97
N SER A 117 0.41 55.50 12.45
CA SER A 117 1.62 56.17 12.96
C SER A 117 2.71 56.18 11.89
N ALA A 118 3.55 57.22 11.91
CA ALA A 118 4.66 57.32 10.97
C ALA A 118 5.54 56.06 11.03
N THR A 119 5.90 55.51 9.87
CA THR A 119 6.65 54.25 9.66
C THR A 119 5.89 52.94 9.88
N ASP A 120 4.60 53.00 10.24
CA ASP A 120 3.79 51.78 10.31
C ASP A 120 3.69 51.11 8.93
N ARG A 121 3.79 49.77 8.94
CA ARG A 121 3.62 48.92 7.77
C ARG A 121 2.67 47.78 8.07
N LEU A 122 1.85 47.45 7.09
CA LEU A 122 0.77 46.47 7.19
C LEU A 122 0.71 45.67 5.89
N CYS A 123 0.51 44.36 5.98
CA CYS A 123 0.26 43.55 4.80
C CYS A 123 -1.12 43.81 4.21
N SER A 124 -1.17 44.06 2.90
CA SER A 124 -2.40 44.19 2.12
C SER A 124 -2.26 43.35 0.86
N GLY A 125 -2.97 42.22 0.82
CA GLY A 125 -2.83 41.25 -0.27
C GLY A 125 -1.40 40.69 -0.36
N PRO A 126 -0.80 40.57 -1.57
CA PRO A 126 0.57 40.10 -1.75
C PRO A 126 1.64 41.18 -1.49
N GLY A 127 1.24 42.36 -1.04
CA GLY A 127 2.11 43.52 -0.80
C GLY A 127 1.94 44.10 0.59
N TYR A 128 2.50 45.29 0.81
CA TYR A 128 2.34 46.05 2.04
C TYR A 128 1.90 47.49 1.74
N VAL A 129 1.24 48.11 2.69
CA VAL A 129 0.98 49.55 2.74
C VAL A 129 1.87 50.18 3.81
N GLU A 130 2.31 51.40 3.57
CA GLU A 130 3.13 52.20 4.47
C GLU A 130 2.39 53.49 4.84
N CYS A 131 2.44 53.84 6.12
CA CYS A 131 1.83 55.05 6.63
C CYS A 131 2.66 56.28 6.26
N ALA A 132 2.06 57.21 5.50
CA ALA A 132 2.72 58.41 5.02
C ALA A 132 1.79 59.63 5.11
N THR A 133 2.38 60.83 5.15
CA THR A 133 1.61 62.08 5.12
C THR A 133 1.02 62.28 3.74
N GLN A 134 -0.30 62.25 3.64
CA GLN A 134 -1.00 62.46 2.38
C GLN A 134 -1.16 63.96 2.05
N ALA A 135 -1.69 64.26 0.86
CA ALA A 135 -1.98 65.63 0.43
C ALA A 135 -2.95 66.38 1.38
N SER A 136 -3.71 65.64 2.19
CA SER A 136 -4.57 66.16 3.26
C SER A 136 -3.78 66.75 4.45
N GLY A 137 -2.50 66.42 4.59
CA GLY A 137 -1.64 66.83 5.69
C GLY A 137 -1.64 65.88 6.90
N CYS A 138 -2.44 64.81 6.87
CA CYS A 138 -2.49 63.78 7.91
C CYS A 138 -1.80 62.47 7.46
N LEU A 139 -1.46 61.63 8.42
CA LEU A 139 -0.92 60.28 8.21
C LEU A 139 -2.03 59.31 7.80
N ASP A 140 -1.86 58.69 6.63
CA ASP A 140 -2.75 57.67 6.09
C ASP A 140 -1.96 56.59 5.33
N TRP A 141 -2.63 55.49 4.98
CA TRP A 141 -2.07 54.41 4.19
C TRP A 141 -1.89 54.85 2.73
N ASN A 142 -0.71 54.57 2.18
CA ASN A 142 -0.43 54.75 0.76
C ASN A 142 -1.10 53.68 -0.11
N ASP A 143 -0.93 53.82 -1.43
CA ASP A 143 -1.26 52.76 -2.37
C ASP A 143 -0.40 51.52 -2.10
N PRO A 144 -0.96 50.29 -2.15
CA PRO A 144 -0.21 49.06 -1.86
C PRO A 144 1.03 48.91 -2.73
N VAL A 145 2.16 48.63 -2.09
CA VAL A 145 3.42 48.28 -2.74
C VAL A 145 3.49 46.76 -2.84
N ALA A 146 3.47 46.23 -4.07
CA ALA A 146 3.59 44.80 -4.31
C ALA A 146 4.96 44.28 -3.86
N CYS A 147 5.00 43.09 -3.25
CA CYS A 147 6.26 42.43 -2.95
C CYS A 147 6.95 41.97 -4.24
N PRO A 148 8.31 41.91 -4.25
CA PRO A 148 9.07 41.30 -5.35
C PRO A 148 8.60 39.87 -5.65
N LEU A 149 8.81 39.42 -6.89
CA LEU A 149 8.48 38.06 -7.30
C LEU A 149 9.08 37.03 -6.31
N GLY A 150 8.21 36.16 -5.80
CA GLY A 150 8.54 35.12 -4.82
C GLY A 150 8.65 35.54 -3.37
N GLN A 151 8.25 36.76 -3.06
CA GLN A 151 8.05 37.21 -1.70
C GLN A 151 6.56 37.39 -1.40
N SER A 152 6.17 37.03 -0.18
CA SER A 152 4.86 37.33 0.39
C SER A 152 5.03 38.33 1.53
N CYS A 153 4.04 39.17 1.75
CA CYS A 153 4.08 40.06 2.91
C CYS A 153 3.83 39.26 4.20
N THR A 154 4.77 39.35 5.13
CA THR A 154 4.68 38.82 6.49
C THR A 154 5.07 39.96 7.44
N ASP A 155 4.19 40.30 8.40
CA ASP A 155 4.43 41.38 9.38
C ASP A 155 4.81 42.74 8.78
N GLY A 156 4.21 43.11 7.64
CA GLY A 156 4.49 44.38 6.94
C GLY A 156 5.81 44.40 6.17
N VAL A 157 6.48 43.25 6.01
CA VAL A 157 7.75 43.09 5.29
C VAL A 157 7.61 42.00 4.23
N CYS A 158 8.18 42.23 3.06
CA CYS A 158 8.28 41.18 2.04
C CYS A 158 9.34 40.15 2.46
N ALA A 159 8.88 38.94 2.75
CA ALA A 159 9.72 37.80 3.10
C ALA A 159 9.59 36.72 2.02
N ALA A 160 10.59 35.85 1.87
CA ALA A 160 10.51 34.71 0.96
C ALA A 160 9.25 33.89 1.30
N GLY A 161 8.31 33.85 0.36
CA GLY A 161 7.00 33.21 0.55
C GLY A 161 7.02 31.72 0.30
N CYS A 162 8.15 31.18 -0.14
CA CYS A 162 8.34 29.78 -0.46
C CYS A 162 9.77 29.35 -0.12
N THR A 163 9.99 28.04 -0.06
CA THR A 163 11.31 27.43 0.14
C THR A 163 11.67 26.63 -1.11
N ASP A 164 12.92 26.72 -1.55
CA ASP A 164 13.42 25.92 -2.67
C ASP A 164 13.29 24.42 -2.36
N MET A 165 12.56 23.69 -3.19
CA MET A 165 12.40 22.24 -3.10
C MET A 165 13.58 21.49 -3.75
N CYS A 166 14.29 22.16 -4.65
CA CYS A 166 15.39 21.58 -5.42
C CYS A 166 16.43 22.65 -5.78
N SER A 167 17.60 22.24 -6.27
CA SER A 167 18.61 23.16 -6.79
C SER A 167 18.40 23.40 -8.28
N VAL A 168 18.29 24.67 -8.70
CA VAL A 168 18.04 25.07 -10.10
C VAL A 168 19.00 24.36 -11.06
N GLY A 169 18.45 23.78 -12.14
CA GLY A 169 19.19 22.98 -13.13
C GLY A 169 19.45 21.53 -12.71
N GLY A 170 19.11 21.14 -11.47
CA GLY A 170 19.09 19.75 -11.04
C GLY A 170 18.06 18.95 -11.84
N ARG A 171 18.36 17.68 -12.11
CA ARG A 171 17.45 16.76 -12.79
C ARG A 171 17.17 15.56 -11.91
N GLN A 172 15.92 15.11 -11.94
CA GLN A 172 15.50 13.87 -11.27
C GLN A 172 14.65 13.02 -12.20
N CYS A 173 14.58 11.73 -11.89
CA CYS A 173 13.62 10.85 -12.53
C CYS A 173 12.27 10.94 -11.82
N TYR A 174 11.21 11.08 -12.61
CA TYR A 174 9.83 11.09 -12.13
C TYR A 174 8.96 10.34 -13.14
N ALA A 175 8.27 9.30 -12.68
CA ALA A 175 7.53 8.36 -13.52
C ALA A 175 8.41 7.80 -14.68
N SER A 176 7.91 7.84 -15.92
CA SER A 176 8.61 7.38 -17.13
C SER A 176 9.48 8.47 -17.79
N GLY A 177 9.80 9.54 -17.07
CA GLY A 177 10.50 10.70 -17.59
C GLY A 177 11.42 11.33 -16.55
N TRP A 178 11.87 12.55 -16.85
CA TRP A 178 12.67 13.35 -15.94
C TRP A 178 12.08 14.75 -15.77
N GLN A 179 12.36 15.39 -14.65
CA GLN A 179 12.00 16.79 -14.38
C GLN A 179 13.26 17.63 -14.17
N GLU A 180 13.23 18.87 -14.66
CA GLU A 180 14.25 19.87 -14.34
C GLU A 180 13.77 20.79 -13.23
N CYS A 181 14.64 21.05 -12.27
CA CYS A 181 14.41 22.06 -11.26
C CYS A 181 14.53 23.46 -11.88
N GLN A 182 13.45 24.24 -11.80
CA GLN A 182 13.36 25.57 -12.38
C GLN A 182 12.75 26.55 -11.40
N VAL A 183 13.03 27.84 -11.60
CA VAL A 183 12.42 28.90 -10.78
C VAL A 183 10.98 29.08 -11.25
N GLY A 184 10.01 28.73 -10.39
CA GLY A 184 8.59 28.85 -10.68
C GLY A 184 8.09 30.30 -10.63
N ALA A 185 6.80 30.52 -10.93
CA ALA A 185 6.16 31.83 -10.81
C ALA A 185 6.18 32.39 -9.37
N SER A 186 6.32 31.50 -8.38
CA SER A 186 6.56 31.81 -6.98
C SER A 186 8.00 32.23 -6.67
N GLY A 187 8.91 32.35 -7.65
CA GLY A 187 10.30 32.77 -7.43
C GLY A 187 11.20 31.78 -6.69
N CYS A 188 10.67 30.64 -6.23
CA CYS A 188 11.45 29.54 -5.68
C CYS A 188 11.69 28.42 -6.70
N ALA A 189 12.74 27.66 -6.46
CA ALA A 189 13.10 26.51 -7.25
C ALA A 189 12.19 25.31 -6.95
N ASP A 190 11.49 24.83 -7.97
CA ASP A 190 10.58 23.68 -7.90
C ASP A 190 10.74 22.79 -9.13
N TRP A 191 10.23 21.56 -9.05
CA TRP A 191 10.27 20.60 -10.13
C TRP A 191 9.32 20.98 -11.24
N GLY A 192 9.88 21.15 -12.44
CA GLY A 192 9.15 21.46 -13.64
C GLY A 192 8.19 20.39 -14.14
N ILE A 193 7.55 20.68 -15.27
CA ILE A 193 6.76 19.70 -16.01
C ILE A 193 7.66 18.52 -16.42
N PRO A 194 7.26 17.26 -16.15
CA PRO A 194 8.00 16.08 -16.58
C PRO A 194 8.16 16.00 -18.09
N VAL A 195 9.37 15.71 -18.55
CA VAL A 195 9.69 15.35 -19.93
C VAL A 195 9.72 13.83 -20.03
N SER A 196 8.76 13.25 -20.76
CA SER A 196 8.69 11.81 -20.99
C SER A 196 9.86 11.32 -21.84
N CYS A 197 10.41 10.16 -21.48
CA CYS A 197 11.39 9.48 -22.33
C CYS A 197 10.74 8.87 -23.58
N GLU A 198 11.52 8.65 -24.64
CA GLU A 198 11.01 8.04 -25.88
C GLU A 198 10.64 6.56 -25.67
N ALA A 199 9.89 5.98 -26.61
CA ALA A 199 9.53 4.58 -26.56
C ALA A 199 10.79 3.69 -26.55
N GLY A 200 10.96 2.90 -25.48
CA GLY A 200 12.12 2.03 -25.26
C GLY A 200 13.25 2.66 -24.44
N GLU A 201 13.04 3.85 -23.88
CA GLU A 201 13.93 4.49 -22.93
C GLU A 201 13.34 4.48 -21.53
N PHE A 202 14.19 4.53 -20.51
CA PHE A 202 13.78 4.79 -19.14
C PHE A 202 14.67 5.86 -18.51
N CYS A 203 14.14 6.54 -17.50
CA CYS A 203 14.92 7.54 -16.78
C CYS A 203 15.88 6.89 -15.80
N ALA A 204 17.16 7.24 -15.90
CA ALA A 204 18.17 6.93 -14.89
C ALA A 204 19.03 8.18 -14.64
N GLY A 205 19.18 8.59 -13.38
CA GLY A 205 20.01 9.75 -13.03
C GLY A 205 19.56 11.08 -13.67
N GLY A 206 18.27 11.25 -13.94
CA GLY A 206 17.72 12.46 -14.55
C GLY A 206 17.97 12.57 -16.06
N VAL A 207 18.33 11.47 -16.72
CA VAL A 207 18.48 11.39 -18.18
C VAL A 207 17.75 10.17 -18.73
N CYS A 208 17.18 10.31 -19.92
CA CYS A 208 16.63 9.17 -20.66
C CYS A 208 17.78 8.38 -21.26
N ILE A 209 17.83 7.09 -20.96
CA ILE A 209 18.79 6.17 -21.54
C ILE A 209 18.05 5.10 -22.32
N ARG A 210 18.54 4.81 -23.54
CA ARG A 210 18.15 3.59 -24.25
C ARG A 210 18.76 2.40 -23.56
N GLY A 211 17.91 1.59 -23.00
CA GLY A 211 18.25 0.34 -22.37
C GLY A 211 17.00 -0.25 -21.76
N CYS A 212 17.10 -1.50 -21.40
CA CYS A 212 16.25 -2.15 -20.43
C CYS A 212 17.18 -2.66 -19.33
N VAL A 213 16.61 -3.02 -18.19
CA VAL A 213 17.39 -3.72 -17.15
C VAL A 213 17.22 -5.20 -17.40
N ASP A 214 18.32 -5.95 -17.41
CA ASP A 214 18.27 -7.41 -17.42
C ASP A 214 17.53 -7.89 -16.16
N LEU A 215 16.33 -8.45 -16.34
CA LEU A 215 15.52 -9.05 -15.26
C LEU A 215 15.99 -10.46 -14.90
N CYS A 216 16.95 -10.98 -15.68
CA CYS A 216 17.64 -12.22 -15.45
C CYS A 216 19.07 -12.14 -16.00
N THR A 217 20.02 -12.74 -15.29
CA THR A 217 21.46 -12.52 -15.53
C THR A 217 22.11 -13.54 -16.47
N ALA A 218 21.40 -14.63 -16.79
CA ALA A 218 21.91 -15.71 -17.63
C ALA A 218 20.87 -16.13 -18.67
N ALA A 219 21.18 -15.90 -19.95
CA ALA A 219 20.38 -16.42 -21.06
C ALA A 219 20.26 -17.95 -20.95
N GLY A 220 19.05 -18.48 -21.10
CA GLY A 220 18.72 -19.89 -20.92
C GLY A 220 18.49 -20.32 -19.47
N ALA A 221 18.62 -19.43 -18.47
CA ALA A 221 18.20 -19.75 -17.11
C ALA A 221 16.69 -20.00 -17.08
N THR A 222 16.24 -20.98 -16.30
CA THR A 222 14.83 -21.28 -16.11
C THR A 222 14.40 -20.96 -14.68
N ARG A 223 13.15 -20.52 -14.51
CA ARG A 223 12.52 -20.35 -13.20
C ARG A 223 11.09 -20.85 -13.22
N CYS A 224 10.56 -21.14 -12.05
CA CYS A 224 9.14 -21.39 -11.90
C CYS A 224 8.36 -20.08 -11.87
N GLN A 225 7.31 -20.00 -12.66
CA GLN A 225 6.37 -18.89 -12.69
C GLN A 225 4.95 -19.46 -12.83
N GLY A 226 4.23 -19.52 -11.70
CA GLY A 226 2.95 -20.23 -11.62
C GLY A 226 3.13 -21.75 -11.74
N ALA A 227 2.27 -22.40 -12.53
CA ALA A 227 2.29 -23.85 -12.76
C ALA A 227 3.24 -24.28 -13.91
N GLY A 228 4.18 -23.42 -14.31
CA GLY A 228 5.05 -23.65 -15.45
C GLY A 228 6.44 -23.03 -15.29
N THR A 229 7.28 -23.25 -16.29
CA THR A 229 8.64 -22.69 -16.36
C THR A 229 8.68 -21.48 -17.29
N ALA A 230 9.47 -20.48 -16.92
CA ALA A 230 9.82 -19.36 -17.79
C ALA A 230 11.33 -19.39 -18.05
N GLU A 231 11.73 -19.14 -19.30
CA GLU A 231 13.13 -19.10 -19.74
C GLU A 231 13.59 -17.64 -19.90
N CYS A 232 14.80 -17.35 -19.41
CA CYS A 232 15.45 -16.07 -19.60
C CYS A 232 16.00 -15.95 -21.03
N ALA A 233 15.45 -15.04 -21.82
CA ALA A 233 15.85 -14.85 -23.21
C ALA A 233 16.00 -13.35 -23.55
N MET A 234 16.80 -13.08 -24.58
CA MET A 234 16.96 -11.72 -25.11
C MET A 234 15.67 -11.29 -25.81
N GLN A 235 15.03 -10.25 -25.28
CA GLN A 235 13.81 -9.69 -25.82
C GLN A 235 14.11 -8.73 -26.99
N PRO A 236 13.08 -8.37 -27.80
CA PRO A 236 13.23 -7.34 -28.84
C PRO A 236 13.70 -5.98 -28.31
N SER A 237 13.56 -5.73 -27.00
CA SER A 237 14.09 -4.56 -26.30
C SER A 237 15.62 -4.57 -26.14
N GLY A 238 16.28 -5.71 -26.38
CA GLY A 238 17.73 -5.87 -26.32
C GLY A 238 18.28 -6.37 -24.98
N CYS A 239 17.41 -6.69 -24.00
CA CYS A 239 17.82 -7.18 -22.67
C CYS A 239 17.27 -8.57 -22.38
N LEU A 240 17.85 -9.19 -21.38
CA LEU A 240 17.42 -10.47 -20.83
C LEU A 240 16.17 -10.28 -19.97
N ASP A 241 15.10 -10.95 -20.36
CA ASP A 241 13.85 -11.02 -19.59
C ASP A 241 13.26 -12.43 -19.64
N TRP A 242 12.38 -12.72 -18.70
CA TRP A 242 11.63 -13.96 -18.62
C TRP A 242 10.59 -14.02 -19.73
N GLY A 243 10.73 -15.01 -20.61
CA GLY A 243 9.77 -15.26 -21.68
C GLY A 243 8.42 -15.76 -21.19
N ALA A 244 7.58 -16.17 -22.15
CA ALA A 244 6.28 -16.76 -21.85
C ALA A 244 6.42 -18.03 -20.99
N VAL A 245 5.46 -18.20 -20.06
CA VAL A 245 5.40 -19.39 -19.21
C VAL A 245 4.99 -20.60 -20.03
N THR A 246 5.80 -21.66 -19.99
CA THR A 246 5.46 -22.98 -20.52
C THR A 246 4.85 -23.82 -19.38
N PRO A 247 3.55 -24.17 -19.43
CA PRO A 247 2.90 -24.96 -18.38
C PRO A 247 3.56 -26.33 -18.21
N CYS A 248 3.65 -26.82 -16.97
CA CYS A 248 4.08 -28.19 -16.71
C CYS A 248 3.03 -29.21 -17.17
N GLY A 249 3.47 -30.44 -17.45
CA GLY A 249 2.57 -31.55 -17.82
C GLY A 249 1.62 -31.95 -16.70
N ALA A 250 0.59 -32.74 -17.03
CA ALA A 250 -0.33 -33.27 -16.02
C ALA A 250 0.43 -34.12 -14.99
N GLY A 251 0.20 -33.88 -13.69
CA GLY A 251 0.90 -34.56 -12.59
C GLY A 251 2.25 -33.94 -12.19
N GLN A 252 2.69 -32.89 -12.89
CA GLN A 252 3.96 -32.22 -12.64
C GLN A 252 3.77 -30.90 -11.91
N VAL A 253 4.70 -30.57 -11.02
CA VAL A 253 4.79 -29.28 -10.34
C VAL A 253 6.12 -28.64 -10.68
N CYS A 254 6.11 -27.33 -10.95
CA CYS A 254 7.36 -26.62 -11.16
C CYS A 254 8.13 -26.48 -9.84
N THR A 255 9.32 -27.07 -9.77
CA THR A 255 10.27 -26.93 -8.67
C THR A 255 11.66 -26.61 -9.24
N GLY A 256 12.36 -25.63 -8.67
CA GLY A 256 13.74 -25.32 -9.08
C GLY A 256 13.92 -24.86 -10.53
N GLY A 257 12.85 -24.37 -11.19
CA GLY A 257 12.89 -23.99 -12.61
C GLY A 257 12.70 -25.15 -13.58
N ALA A 258 12.28 -26.32 -13.08
CA ALA A 258 11.96 -27.49 -13.88
C ALA A 258 10.59 -28.07 -13.48
N CYS A 259 9.93 -28.74 -14.42
CA CYS A 259 8.73 -29.52 -14.11
C CYS A 259 9.15 -30.87 -13.54
N GLU A 260 8.79 -31.14 -12.29
CA GLU A 260 9.08 -32.39 -11.60
C GLU A 260 7.77 -33.12 -11.29
N ASP A 261 7.78 -34.45 -11.36
CA ASP A 261 6.63 -35.26 -10.96
C ASP A 261 6.42 -35.12 -9.45
N ARG A 262 5.26 -34.63 -9.03
CA ARG A 262 4.84 -34.57 -7.62
C ARG A 262 3.40 -35.04 -7.48
N CYS A 263 3.15 -36.25 -7.92
CA CYS A 263 2.08 -37.04 -7.35
C CYS A 263 2.67 -38.00 -6.31
N PHE A 264 1.94 -38.24 -5.24
CA PHE A 264 2.28 -39.24 -4.23
C PHE A 264 1.37 -40.43 -4.45
N ASP A 265 1.93 -41.63 -4.44
CA ASP A 265 1.17 -42.88 -4.48
C ASP A 265 0.16 -42.90 -3.31
N GLN A 266 -1.13 -42.94 -3.64
CA GLN A 266 -2.22 -42.97 -2.66
C GLN A 266 -2.48 -44.39 -2.13
N CYS A 267 -1.90 -45.39 -2.75
CA CYS A 267 -2.13 -46.79 -2.43
C CYS A 267 -0.96 -47.64 -2.91
N THR A 268 -0.88 -48.87 -2.40
CA THR A 268 0.07 -49.88 -2.87
C THR A 268 -0.49 -50.52 -4.13
N GLU A 269 0.34 -50.73 -5.15
CA GLU A 269 -0.04 -51.40 -6.39
C GLU A 269 -0.83 -52.70 -6.13
N ASP A 270 -1.90 -52.90 -6.90
CA ASP A 270 -2.85 -54.03 -6.79
C ASP A 270 -3.62 -54.15 -5.47
N ALA A 271 -3.46 -53.22 -4.51
CA ALA A 271 -4.32 -53.19 -3.34
C ALA A 271 -5.79 -53.01 -3.74
N THR A 272 -6.71 -53.61 -2.98
CA THR A 272 -8.15 -53.47 -3.17
C THR A 272 -8.83 -52.94 -1.91
N ILE A 273 -9.85 -52.09 -2.10
CA ILE A 273 -10.71 -51.59 -1.01
C ILE A 273 -12.18 -51.65 -1.41
N CYS A 274 -13.04 -51.71 -0.39
CA CYS A 274 -14.47 -51.52 -0.58
C CYS A 274 -14.82 -50.04 -0.61
N SER A 275 -15.66 -49.66 -1.57
CA SER A 275 -16.27 -48.34 -1.67
C SER A 275 -17.74 -48.54 -2.07
N GLY A 276 -18.65 -48.32 -1.13
CA GLY A 276 -20.06 -48.67 -1.30
C GLY A 276 -20.30 -50.18 -1.49
N LEU A 277 -20.91 -50.57 -2.61
CA LEU A 277 -21.22 -51.97 -2.97
C LEU A 277 -20.21 -52.57 -3.97
N GLY A 278 -19.07 -51.93 -4.18
CA GLY A 278 -18.07 -52.36 -5.15
C GLY A 278 -16.64 -52.24 -4.65
N VAL A 279 -15.72 -52.74 -5.47
CA VAL A 279 -14.28 -52.78 -5.21
C VAL A 279 -13.58 -51.69 -6.03
N ARG A 280 -12.61 -51.00 -5.43
CA ARG A 280 -11.63 -50.17 -6.16
C ARG A 280 -10.27 -50.87 -6.11
N THR A 281 -9.52 -50.79 -7.21
CA THR A 281 -8.17 -51.36 -7.30
C THR A 281 -7.16 -50.24 -7.48
N CYS A 282 -6.04 -50.33 -6.78
CA CYS A 282 -4.93 -49.39 -6.92
C CYS A 282 -4.16 -49.67 -8.21
N ALA A 283 -4.12 -48.68 -9.12
CA ALA A 283 -3.39 -48.78 -10.38
C ALA A 283 -2.81 -47.42 -10.78
N VAL A 284 -1.86 -47.42 -11.70
CA VAL A 284 -1.29 -46.18 -12.26
C VAL A 284 -2.37 -45.45 -13.04
N GLN A 285 -2.70 -44.22 -12.62
CA GLN A 285 -3.68 -43.38 -13.29
C GLN A 285 -3.03 -42.41 -14.30
N ALA A 286 -3.84 -41.60 -14.98
CA ALA A 286 -3.36 -40.60 -15.94
C ALA A 286 -2.37 -39.58 -15.34
N SER A 287 -2.34 -39.43 -14.01
CA SER A 287 -1.36 -38.62 -13.28
C SER A 287 0.05 -39.24 -13.21
N GLY A 288 0.22 -40.50 -13.60
CA GLY A 288 1.49 -41.23 -13.52
C GLY A 288 1.79 -41.88 -12.16
N CYS A 289 0.94 -41.66 -11.15
CA CYS A 289 1.06 -42.30 -9.82
C CYS A 289 -0.02 -43.35 -9.56
N LEU A 290 0.22 -44.17 -8.54
CA LEU A 290 -0.74 -45.14 -8.02
C LEU A 290 -1.91 -44.44 -7.33
N ASP A 291 -3.11 -44.65 -7.86
CA ASP A 291 -4.36 -44.14 -7.29
C ASP A 291 -5.53 -45.11 -7.55
N TRP A 292 -6.59 -44.97 -6.76
CA TRP A 292 -7.73 -45.88 -6.74
C TRP A 292 -8.61 -45.72 -7.99
N SER A 293 -8.84 -46.82 -8.71
CA SER A 293 -9.74 -46.87 -9.86
C SER A 293 -11.18 -46.44 -9.55
N ASP A 294 -11.99 -46.29 -10.59
CA ASP A 294 -13.45 -46.26 -10.44
C ASP A 294 -13.96 -47.54 -9.74
N VAL A 295 -15.12 -47.42 -9.08
CA VAL A 295 -15.76 -48.51 -8.34
C VAL A 295 -16.30 -49.56 -9.30
N VAL A 296 -15.86 -50.81 -9.15
CA VAL A 296 -16.40 -51.98 -9.86
C VAL A 296 -17.47 -52.64 -8.96
N PRO A 297 -18.77 -52.60 -9.32
CA PRO A 297 -19.83 -53.18 -8.51
C PRO A 297 -19.70 -54.70 -8.35
N CYS A 298 -20.04 -55.22 -7.18
CA CYS A 298 -20.13 -56.67 -6.97
C CYS A 298 -21.30 -57.30 -7.75
N GLY A 299 -21.16 -58.60 -8.07
CA GLY A 299 -22.18 -59.37 -8.78
C GLY A 299 -23.48 -59.50 -7.98
N GLY A 300 -24.57 -59.89 -8.67
CA GLY A 300 -25.89 -59.99 -8.04
C GLY A 300 -25.92 -60.96 -6.85
N GLY A 301 -26.10 -60.41 -5.65
CA GLY A 301 -26.14 -61.16 -4.38
C GLY A 301 -24.83 -61.13 -3.58
N GLU A 302 -23.79 -60.48 -4.10
CA GLU A 302 -22.52 -60.27 -3.40
C GLU A 302 -22.45 -58.84 -2.83
N VAL A 303 -21.72 -58.70 -1.73
CA VAL A 303 -21.42 -57.43 -1.08
C VAL A 303 -19.91 -57.26 -1.00
N CYS A 304 -19.42 -56.04 -1.05
CA CYS A 304 -18.01 -55.79 -0.82
C CYS A 304 -17.71 -55.94 0.67
N SER A 305 -16.73 -56.78 1.01
CA SER A 305 -16.17 -56.90 2.35
C SER A 305 -14.68 -57.20 2.24
N GLY A 306 -13.85 -56.42 2.96
CA GLY A 306 -12.40 -56.65 2.99
C GLY A 306 -11.70 -56.47 1.63
N GLY A 307 -12.24 -55.60 0.77
CA GLY A 307 -11.69 -55.36 -0.57
C GLY A 307 -12.03 -56.43 -1.61
N ALA A 308 -13.00 -57.31 -1.33
CA ALA A 308 -13.46 -58.35 -2.26
C ALA A 308 -14.98 -58.48 -2.26
N CYS A 309 -15.54 -58.95 -3.37
CA CYS A 309 -16.95 -59.31 -3.46
C CYS A 309 -17.18 -60.68 -2.82
N VAL A 310 -18.05 -60.73 -1.82
CA VAL A 310 -18.37 -61.95 -1.05
C VAL A 310 -19.89 -62.11 -0.89
N ALA A 311 -20.36 -63.35 -0.80
CA ALA A 311 -21.80 -63.63 -0.62
C ALA A 311 -22.34 -63.26 0.78
N VAL A 312 -21.46 -63.25 1.79
CA VAL A 312 -21.78 -62.90 3.18
C VAL A 312 -20.65 -62.02 3.70
N CYS A 313 -20.98 -60.83 4.21
CA CYS A 313 -19.98 -59.97 4.83
C CYS A 313 -19.64 -60.42 6.25
N THR A 314 -18.45 -60.07 6.71
CA THR A 314 -18.02 -60.20 8.11
C THR A 314 -17.37 -58.89 8.53
N ASP A 315 -17.43 -58.55 9.82
CA ASP A 315 -16.74 -57.37 10.33
C ASP A 315 -15.22 -57.53 10.15
N VAL A 316 -14.61 -56.64 9.37
CA VAL A 316 -13.15 -56.69 9.07
C VAL A 316 -12.35 -55.71 9.93
N CYS A 317 -13.02 -54.88 10.72
CA CYS A 317 -12.44 -53.90 11.62
C CYS A 317 -13.32 -53.68 12.85
N ALA A 318 -12.76 -53.07 13.90
CA ALA A 318 -13.51 -52.69 15.09
C ALA A 318 -14.15 -51.31 14.89
N ASP A 319 -15.40 -51.14 15.33
CA ASP A 319 -16.15 -49.88 15.18
C ASP A 319 -15.36 -48.67 15.69
N GLY A 320 -15.27 -47.63 14.87
CA GLY A 320 -14.52 -46.41 15.17
C GLY A 320 -12.99 -46.54 15.13
N ALA A 321 -12.43 -47.69 14.79
CA ALA A 321 -10.98 -47.82 14.57
C ALA A 321 -10.55 -46.93 13.39
N SER A 322 -9.36 -46.33 13.49
CA SER A 322 -8.81 -45.48 12.44
C SER A 322 -7.47 -46.02 11.94
N ARG A 323 -7.23 -45.91 10.63
CA ARG A 323 -5.95 -46.28 10.00
C ARG A 323 -5.57 -45.31 8.91
N CYS A 324 -4.27 -45.23 8.63
CA CYS A 324 -3.78 -44.51 7.45
C CYS A 324 -3.82 -45.41 6.22
N ALA A 325 -4.33 -44.87 5.11
CA ALA A 325 -4.28 -45.48 3.80
C ALA A 325 -3.83 -44.41 2.80
N GLY A 326 -2.62 -44.57 2.25
CA GLY A 326 -1.98 -43.52 1.46
C GLY A 326 -1.71 -42.26 2.27
N SER A 327 -2.15 -41.12 1.74
CA SER A 327 -2.02 -39.81 2.41
C SER A 327 -3.18 -39.45 3.35
N GLY A 328 -4.24 -40.27 3.38
CA GLY A 328 -5.47 -39.97 4.10
C GLY A 328 -5.85 -40.97 5.20
N LEU A 329 -6.92 -40.65 5.92
CA LEU A 329 -7.45 -41.39 7.05
C LEU A 329 -8.67 -42.21 6.65
N GLN A 330 -8.71 -43.47 7.05
CA GLN A 330 -9.91 -44.31 7.04
C GLN A 330 -10.39 -44.57 8.46
N THR A 331 -11.70 -44.59 8.63
CA THR A 331 -12.40 -44.95 9.87
C THR A 331 -13.31 -46.15 9.60
N CYS A 332 -13.28 -47.12 10.49
CA CYS A 332 -14.16 -48.28 10.45
C CYS A 332 -15.57 -47.86 10.84
N ALA A 333 -16.53 -48.16 9.97
CA ALA A 333 -17.95 -47.85 10.20
C ALA A 333 -18.84 -48.90 9.53
N LEU A 334 -20.11 -48.93 9.94
CA LEU A 334 -21.12 -49.80 9.33
C LEU A 334 -21.36 -49.39 7.88
N GLN A 335 -21.04 -50.28 6.93
CA GLN A 335 -21.26 -50.02 5.50
C GLN A 335 -22.64 -50.46 5.03
N ALA A 336 -22.99 -50.11 3.79
CA ALA A 336 -24.23 -50.54 3.13
C ALA A 336 -24.38 -52.07 3.02
N SER A 337 -23.27 -52.82 3.14
CA SER A 337 -23.25 -54.28 3.22
C SER A 337 -23.84 -54.83 4.53
N GLY A 338 -23.99 -53.99 5.57
CA GLY A 338 -24.48 -54.39 6.89
C GLY A 338 -23.40 -54.88 7.85
N CYS A 339 -22.12 -54.82 7.47
CA CYS A 339 -20.97 -55.15 8.32
C CYS A 339 -20.05 -53.94 8.50
N LEU A 340 -19.19 -54.00 9.52
CA LEU A 340 -18.13 -53.01 9.78
C LEU A 340 -17.01 -53.18 8.76
N ASP A 341 -16.76 -52.12 7.98
CA ASP A 341 -15.64 -52.02 7.04
C ASP A 341 -15.09 -50.59 6.99
N TRP A 342 -13.91 -50.44 6.41
CA TRP A 342 -13.23 -49.17 6.23
C TRP A 342 -13.98 -48.29 5.23
N ASN A 343 -14.28 -47.06 5.63
CA ASN A 343 -14.88 -46.06 4.75
C ASN A 343 -13.92 -45.60 3.64
N ASP A 344 -14.45 -44.77 2.72
CA ASP A 344 -13.62 -44.06 1.76
C ASP A 344 -12.57 -43.19 2.48
N ILE A 345 -11.41 -43.08 1.85
CA ILE A 345 -10.28 -42.31 2.39
C ILE A 345 -10.69 -40.84 2.48
N SER A 346 -10.61 -40.29 3.69
CA SER A 346 -10.71 -38.85 3.92
C SER A 346 -9.32 -38.23 3.82
N PRO A 347 -9.09 -37.25 2.93
CA PRO A 347 -7.80 -36.56 2.88
C PRO A 347 -7.54 -35.82 4.20
N CYS A 348 -6.27 -35.80 4.62
CA CYS A 348 -5.87 -34.98 5.76
C CYS A 348 -5.94 -33.48 5.44
N PRO A 349 -6.17 -32.62 6.44
CA PRO A 349 -6.11 -31.17 6.27
C PRO A 349 -4.80 -30.71 5.61
N ALA A 350 -4.86 -29.58 4.90
CA ALA A 350 -3.69 -29.03 4.20
C ALA A 350 -2.49 -28.86 5.16
N GLY A 351 -1.35 -29.47 4.80
CA GLY A 351 -0.13 -29.45 5.61
C GLY A 351 0.03 -30.61 6.59
N GLN A 352 -0.97 -31.49 6.71
CA GLN A 352 -0.93 -32.68 7.56
C GLN A 352 -0.69 -33.96 6.77
N VAL A 353 -0.06 -34.94 7.41
CA VAL A 353 0.19 -36.28 6.89
C VAL A 353 -0.47 -37.28 7.82
N CYS A 354 -1.10 -38.32 7.25
CA CYS A 354 -1.61 -39.41 8.06
C CYS A 354 -0.45 -40.23 8.63
N SER A 355 -0.37 -40.30 9.96
CA SER A 355 0.59 -41.14 10.67
C SER A 355 -0.08 -41.76 11.90
N GLY A 356 0.15 -43.06 12.13
CA GLY A 356 -0.38 -43.76 13.29
C GLY A 356 -1.92 -43.81 13.39
N GLY A 357 -2.63 -43.71 12.26
CA GLY A 357 -4.09 -43.68 12.24
C GLY A 357 -4.70 -42.34 12.65
N ALA A 358 -3.95 -41.24 12.49
CA ALA A 358 -4.44 -39.87 12.68
C ALA A 358 -3.76 -38.92 11.68
N CYS A 359 -4.45 -37.84 11.31
CA CYS A 359 -3.83 -36.72 10.61
C CYS A 359 -3.05 -35.88 11.62
N GLY A 360 -1.77 -35.66 11.35
CA GLY A 360 -0.91 -34.80 12.17
C GLY A 360 0.02 -33.98 11.29
N ASP A 361 0.60 -32.93 11.85
CA ASP A 361 1.58 -32.14 11.12
C ASP A 361 2.78 -33.01 10.73
N VAL A 362 3.35 -32.75 9.54
CA VAL A 362 4.57 -33.42 9.04
C VAL A 362 5.60 -33.47 10.16
N CYS A 363 6.14 -34.65 10.45
CA CYS A 363 7.19 -34.91 11.43
C CYS A 363 8.04 -33.68 11.74
N VAL A 364 7.70 -32.95 12.81
CA VAL A 364 8.63 -32.00 13.41
C VAL A 364 9.82 -32.83 13.87
N ASN A 365 10.97 -32.50 13.30
CA ASN A 365 12.26 -33.12 13.54
C ASN A 365 12.41 -33.48 15.02
N GLN A 366 12.29 -34.77 15.36
CA GLN A 366 12.47 -35.26 16.75
C GLN A 366 13.96 -35.19 17.16
N CYS A 367 14.83 -34.73 16.25
CA CYS A 367 16.24 -34.49 16.45
C CYS A 367 16.56 -33.02 16.17
N THR A 368 17.20 -32.34 17.13
CA THR A 368 17.93 -31.11 16.87
C THR A 368 19.20 -31.43 16.06
N GLU A 369 19.67 -30.48 15.23
CA GLU A 369 20.92 -30.61 14.49
C GLU A 369 22.07 -30.98 15.44
N GLY A 370 22.70 -32.15 15.23
CA GLY A 370 23.75 -32.69 16.09
C GLY A 370 23.30 -33.70 17.17
N ALA A 371 22.02 -34.08 17.22
CA ALA A 371 21.57 -35.10 18.17
C ALA A 371 21.97 -36.52 17.71
N HIS A 372 22.70 -37.24 18.56
CA HIS A 372 23.02 -38.67 18.41
C HIS A 372 22.30 -39.48 19.49
N ARG A 373 21.52 -40.50 19.08
CA ARG A 373 20.94 -41.49 19.99
C ARG A 373 21.77 -42.76 19.94
N CYS A 374 22.36 -43.14 21.07
CA CYS A 374 22.94 -44.47 21.21
C CYS A 374 21.83 -45.52 21.27
N VAL A 375 21.88 -46.49 20.37
CA VAL A 375 21.11 -47.73 20.48
C VAL A 375 21.99 -48.77 21.17
N VAL A 376 21.49 -49.36 22.26
CA VAL A 376 22.19 -50.44 22.96
C VAL A 376 22.11 -51.69 22.09
N GLY A 377 23.23 -52.06 21.47
CA GLY A 377 23.41 -53.35 20.79
C GLY A 377 24.23 -53.27 19.51
N GLY A 378 25.55 -53.37 19.62
CA GLY A 378 26.49 -53.53 18.50
C GLY A 378 27.74 -52.69 18.63
#